data_AF-A0A7C6KCQ6-F1
#
_entry.id   AF-A0A7C6KCQ6-F1
#
_cell.length_a   1.000
_cell.length_b   1.000
_cell.length_c   1.000
_cell.angle_alpha   90.00
_cell.angle_beta   90.00
_cell.angle_gamma   90.00
#
_symmetry.space_group_name_H-M   'P 1'
#
loop_
_entity.id
_entity.type
_entity.pdbx_description
1 polymer ?
#
loop_
_entity_poly.entity_id
_entity_poly.type
_entity_poly.pdbx_seq_one_letter_code
_entity_poly.pdbx_strand_id
1 'polypeptide(L)'
;MKKTMADYKFFKDYFTIPPIISYNYDKRIIIKEFISSKPKDEWKDNDYERIINSIFENYKSYYRSIKYKKELEDRSAKYYYTKLVEDDIFKELVYKLKSKISDDLFYSEFPLVYQHGDLHLQNIILGKNGKIYYIDWDYVVYAIFFYDFLNGKQLECDYTDNFKTLKNYLQGLYDSYYIKIFSLFGYDFKTDKRIEYIYIYILEDIYLRTLHWVDSSKRNLVKKYEQLLQQLENELN
;
A
#
# COMPACT_ATOMS: atom_id res chain seq x y z
N MET A 1 20.43 -6.35 0.69
CA MET A 1 21.36 -5.37 1.30
C MET A 1 21.81 -4.23 0.38
N LYS A 2 22.39 -4.46 -0.82
CA LYS A 2 22.67 -3.33 -1.75
C LYS A 2 21.38 -2.58 -2.13
N LYS A 3 20.32 -3.32 -2.47
CA LYS A 3 18.94 -2.80 -2.66
C LYS A 3 18.47 -2.04 -1.42
N THR A 4 18.42 -2.69 -0.24
CA THR A 4 18.06 -2.08 1.06
C THR A 4 18.75 -0.74 1.32
N MET A 5 20.06 -0.63 1.04
CA MET A 5 20.81 0.61 1.22
C MET A 5 20.48 1.68 0.19
N ALA A 6 20.19 1.30 -1.05
CA ALA A 6 19.71 2.22 -2.07
C ALA A 6 18.31 2.75 -1.72
N ASP A 7 17.41 1.86 -1.31
CA ASP A 7 16.05 2.18 -0.87
C ASP A 7 16.09 3.13 0.34
N TYR A 8 16.89 2.81 1.37
CA TYR A 8 17.11 3.69 2.51
C TYR A 8 17.61 5.08 2.09
N LYS A 9 18.61 5.15 1.21
CA LYS A 9 19.17 6.42 0.74
C LYS A 9 18.15 7.25 -0.03
N PHE A 10 17.26 6.61 -0.77
CA PHE A 10 16.21 7.27 -1.52
C PHE A 10 15.10 7.78 -0.61
N PHE A 11 14.58 6.95 0.30
CA PHE A 11 13.40 7.28 1.08
C PHE A 11 13.67 8.15 2.32
N LYS A 12 14.89 8.15 2.87
CA LYS A 12 15.23 8.96 4.06
C LYS A 12 15.03 10.47 3.85
N ASP A 13 15.00 10.94 2.61
CA ASP A 13 14.80 12.36 2.27
C ASP A 13 13.31 12.75 2.32
N TYR A 14 12.41 11.78 2.34
CA TYR A 14 10.96 11.97 2.30
C TYR A 14 10.24 11.42 3.54
N PHE A 15 10.81 10.40 4.17
CA PHE A 15 10.26 9.72 5.33
C PHE A 15 11.25 9.77 6.49
N THR A 16 10.71 9.87 7.70
CA THR A 16 11.53 9.74 8.91
C THR A 16 11.87 8.26 9.10
N ILE A 17 13.10 7.87 8.78
CA ILE A 17 13.59 6.49 8.91
C ILE A 17 14.66 6.46 10.02
N PRO A 18 14.72 5.44 10.88
CA PRO A 18 15.78 5.32 11.88
C PRO A 18 17.17 5.36 11.21
N PRO A 19 18.08 6.25 11.66
CA PRO A 19 19.42 6.37 11.11
C PRO A 19 20.19 5.05 11.09
N ILE A 20 20.91 4.78 10.01
CA ILE A 20 21.90 3.70 9.98
C ILE A 20 23.16 4.16 10.70
N ILE A 21 23.51 3.47 11.80
CA ILE A 21 24.72 3.71 12.59
C ILE A 21 25.93 3.08 11.90
N SER A 22 25.79 1.83 11.43
CA SER A 22 26.85 1.11 10.73
C SER A 22 26.30 0.00 9.86
N TYR A 23 27.11 -0.52 8.93
CA TYR A 23 26.76 -1.65 8.08
C TYR A 23 28.00 -2.47 7.71
N ASN A 24 27.81 -3.75 7.40
CA ASN A 24 28.83 -4.64 6.86
C ASN A 24 28.24 -5.48 5.72
N TYR A 25 28.70 -5.24 4.48
CA TYR A 25 28.18 -5.91 3.29
C TYR A 25 28.47 -7.40 3.24
N ASP A 26 29.66 -7.81 3.66
CA ASP A 26 30.08 -9.21 3.60
C ASP A 26 29.29 -10.06 4.61
N LYS A 27 29.05 -9.51 5.80
CA LYS A 27 28.26 -10.17 6.85
C LYS A 27 26.75 -9.96 6.71
N ARG A 28 26.31 -9.13 5.76
CA ARG A 28 24.90 -8.74 5.56
C ARG A 28 24.25 -8.13 6.82
N ILE A 29 24.99 -7.29 7.55
CA ILE A 29 24.53 -6.65 8.79
C ILE A 29 24.30 -5.16 8.54
N ILE A 30 23.17 -4.63 9.02
CA ILE A 30 22.88 -3.19 9.13
C ILE A 30 22.49 -2.92 10.58
N ILE A 31 23.17 -1.98 11.23
CA ILE A 31 22.85 -1.51 12.58
C ILE A 31 22.16 -0.15 12.45
N LYS A 32 20.96 -0.05 13.00
CA LYS A 32 20.15 1.17 13.01
C LYS A 32 20.03 1.73 14.43
N GLU A 33 19.77 3.03 14.53
CA GLU A 33 19.44 3.68 15.79
C GLU A 33 18.20 3.03 16.40
N PHE A 34 18.30 2.69 17.69
CA PHE A 34 17.17 2.19 18.46
C PHE A 34 16.26 3.37 18.82
N ILE A 35 15.00 3.30 18.38
CA ILE A 35 14.01 4.32 18.68
C ILE A 35 13.18 3.89 19.90
N SER A 36 13.30 4.62 21.01
CA SER A 36 12.39 4.40 22.15
C SER A 36 10.97 4.75 21.75
N SER A 37 10.07 3.77 21.83
CA SER A 37 8.72 3.87 21.28
C SER A 37 7.63 3.57 22.30
N LYS A 38 6.41 3.98 21.94
CA LYS A 38 5.17 3.58 22.60
C LYS A 38 4.69 2.26 21.97
N PRO A 39 4.53 1.17 22.74
CA PRO A 39 3.99 -0.09 22.25
C PRO A 39 2.63 0.09 21.56
N LYS A 40 2.34 -0.72 20.52
CA LYS A 40 1.12 -0.58 19.69
C LYS A 40 -0.17 -0.80 20.49
N ASP A 41 -0.15 -1.72 21.44
CA ASP A 41 -1.25 -2.02 22.37
C ASP A 41 -1.55 -0.86 23.35
N GLU A 42 -0.63 0.09 23.51
CA GLU A 42 -0.87 1.31 24.28
C GLU A 42 -1.40 2.48 23.43
N TRP A 43 -1.46 2.35 22.10
CA TRP A 43 -1.90 3.42 21.21
C TRP A 43 -3.38 3.77 21.47
N LYS A 44 -3.66 5.07 21.56
CA LYS A 44 -5.02 5.62 21.68
C LYS A 44 -5.54 6.06 20.33
N ASP A 45 -6.84 6.31 20.18
CA ASP A 45 -7.41 6.78 18.90
C ASP A 45 -6.67 8.00 18.33
N ASN A 46 -6.33 8.98 19.16
CA ASN A 46 -5.54 10.14 18.73
C ASN A 46 -4.13 9.77 18.20
N ASP A 47 -3.53 8.68 18.69
CA ASP A 47 -2.25 8.18 18.16
C ASP A 47 -2.45 7.61 16.75
N TYR A 48 -3.51 6.80 16.55
CA TYR A 48 -3.87 6.27 15.23
C TYR A 48 -4.15 7.40 14.24
N GLU A 49 -4.96 8.38 14.61
CA GLU A 49 -5.26 9.54 13.75
C GLU A 49 -4.00 10.31 13.36
N ARG A 50 -3.11 10.56 14.33
CA ARG A 50 -1.82 11.21 14.08
C ARG A 50 -0.95 10.39 13.13
N ILE A 51 -0.92 9.08 13.28
CA ILE A 51 -0.17 8.16 12.40
C ILE A 51 -0.72 8.19 10.98
N ILE A 52 -2.03 8.02 10.80
CA ILE A 52 -2.67 8.06 9.49
C ILE A 52 -2.44 9.42 8.81
N ASN A 53 -2.61 10.52 9.55
CA ASN A 53 -2.32 11.85 9.02
C ASN A 53 -0.85 11.99 8.61
N SER A 54 0.10 11.52 9.43
CA SER A 54 1.52 11.58 9.07
C SER A 54 1.85 10.75 7.84
N ILE A 55 1.23 9.58 7.66
CA ILE A 55 1.38 8.74 6.46
C ILE A 55 0.97 9.56 5.24
N PHE A 56 -0.27 10.07 5.20
CA PHE A 56 -0.74 10.84 4.05
C PHE A 56 0.08 12.11 3.81
N GLU A 57 0.48 12.84 4.84
CA GLU A 57 1.28 14.06 4.70
C GLU A 57 2.69 13.78 4.16
N ASN A 58 3.35 12.72 4.61
CA ASN A 58 4.67 12.33 4.11
C ASN A 58 4.59 11.85 2.65
N TYR A 59 3.60 11.03 2.29
CA TYR A 59 3.38 10.63 0.90
C TYR A 59 3.00 11.82 0.01
N LYS A 60 2.21 12.78 0.50
CA LYS A 60 1.91 14.01 -0.23
C LYS A 60 3.19 14.81 -0.54
N SER A 61 4.08 14.93 0.44
CA SER A 61 5.40 15.58 0.25
C SER A 61 6.25 14.82 -0.77
N TYR A 62 6.34 13.49 -0.62
CA TYR A 62 7.06 12.61 -1.52
C TYR A 62 6.54 12.71 -2.96
N TYR A 63 5.24 12.55 -3.19
CA TYR A 63 4.62 12.61 -4.52
C TYR A 63 4.81 13.97 -5.20
N ARG A 64 4.70 15.08 -4.46
CA ARG A 64 5.06 16.40 -4.99
C ARG A 64 6.51 16.41 -5.47
N SER A 65 7.44 15.89 -4.67
CA SER A 65 8.86 15.93 -5.00
C SER A 65 9.23 15.13 -6.26
N ILE A 66 8.58 13.99 -6.52
CA ILE A 66 8.90 13.13 -7.67
C ILE A 66 8.18 13.58 -8.95
N LYS A 67 6.97 14.13 -8.85
CA LYS A 67 6.21 14.62 -10.00
C LYS A 67 6.98 15.68 -10.79
N TYR A 68 7.78 16.52 -10.11
CA TYR A 68 8.57 17.55 -10.76
C TYR A 68 9.92 17.07 -11.31
N LYS A 69 10.35 15.84 -11.01
CA LYS A 69 11.72 15.38 -11.29
C LYS A 69 11.82 14.41 -12.47
N LYS A 70 10.74 13.73 -12.84
CA LYS A 70 10.77 12.64 -13.84
C LYS A 70 9.44 12.50 -14.57
N GLU A 71 9.52 12.01 -15.80
CA GLU A 71 8.38 11.36 -16.45
C GLU A 71 8.07 10.07 -15.69
N LEU A 72 6.81 9.92 -15.28
CA LEU A 72 6.32 8.73 -14.60
C LEU A 72 5.72 7.80 -15.63
N GLU A 73 5.92 6.51 -15.43
CA GLU A 73 5.25 5.49 -16.22
C GLU A 73 3.84 5.28 -15.67
N ASP A 74 2.86 5.10 -16.54
CA ASP A 74 1.48 4.84 -16.13
C ASP A 74 1.09 3.37 -16.36
N ARG A 75 0.14 2.90 -15.53
CA ARG A 75 -0.50 1.58 -15.67
C ARG A 75 -1.99 1.64 -15.37
N SER A 76 -2.75 0.84 -16.10
CA SER A 76 -4.18 0.65 -15.90
C SER A 76 -4.49 -0.70 -15.25
N ALA A 77 -5.67 -0.82 -14.67
CA ALA A 77 -6.17 -2.12 -14.18
C ALA A 77 -6.25 -3.16 -15.33
N LYS A 78 -6.54 -2.70 -16.55
CA LYS A 78 -6.46 -3.52 -17.78
C LYS A 78 -5.12 -4.19 -17.96
N TYR A 79 -4.01 -3.48 -17.70
CA TYR A 79 -2.68 -4.07 -17.82
C TYR A 79 -2.51 -5.28 -16.89
N TYR A 80 -2.91 -5.16 -15.63
CA TYR A 80 -2.80 -6.29 -14.68
C TYR A 80 -3.74 -7.42 -15.06
N TYR A 81 -4.98 -7.10 -15.42
CA TYR A 81 -5.97 -8.08 -15.85
C TYR A 81 -5.48 -8.94 -17.03
N THR A 82 -4.90 -8.33 -18.08
CA THR A 82 -4.45 -9.10 -19.25
C THR A 82 -3.31 -10.06 -18.93
N LYS A 83 -2.49 -9.76 -17.92
CA LYS A 83 -1.43 -10.66 -17.46
C LYS A 83 -1.95 -11.78 -16.55
N LEU A 84 -2.94 -11.49 -15.72
CA LEU A 84 -3.45 -12.45 -14.75
C LEU A 84 -4.48 -13.42 -15.34
N VAL A 85 -5.21 -13.04 -16.40
CA VAL A 85 -6.21 -13.92 -17.03
C VAL A 85 -5.58 -15.13 -17.75
N GLU A 86 -4.28 -15.07 -18.02
CA GLU A 86 -3.48 -16.17 -18.58
C GLU A 86 -3.14 -17.26 -17.53
N ASP A 87 -3.33 -16.98 -16.24
CA ASP A 87 -3.06 -17.92 -15.14
C ASP A 87 -4.36 -18.63 -14.71
N ASP A 88 -4.44 -19.95 -14.92
CA ASP A 88 -5.62 -20.77 -14.65
C ASP A 88 -6.10 -20.72 -13.18
N ILE A 89 -5.22 -20.41 -12.22
CA ILE A 89 -5.59 -20.33 -10.81
C ILE A 89 -6.25 -18.99 -10.49
N PHE A 90 -5.75 -17.90 -11.06
CA PHE A 90 -6.27 -16.56 -10.80
C PHE A 90 -7.43 -16.16 -11.71
N LYS A 91 -7.59 -16.81 -12.87
CA LYS A 91 -8.54 -16.46 -13.92
C LYS A 91 -9.95 -16.14 -13.42
N GLU A 92 -10.55 -17.03 -12.62
CA GLU A 92 -11.92 -16.83 -12.10
C GLU A 92 -12.03 -15.61 -11.17
N LEU A 93 -11.10 -15.46 -10.23
CA LEU A 93 -11.05 -14.30 -9.34
C LEU A 93 -10.87 -13.00 -10.14
N VAL A 94 -9.99 -13.01 -11.13
CA VAL A 94 -9.67 -11.84 -11.98
C VAL A 94 -10.88 -11.44 -12.83
N TYR A 95 -11.65 -12.38 -13.37
CA TYR A 95 -12.92 -12.08 -14.05
C TYR A 95 -13.94 -11.47 -13.09
N LYS A 96 -14.07 -12.02 -11.88
CA LYS A 96 -14.96 -11.48 -10.83
C LYS A 96 -14.57 -10.05 -10.44
N LEU A 97 -13.27 -9.76 -10.31
CA LEU A 97 -12.80 -8.40 -10.02
C LEU A 97 -13.10 -7.46 -11.18
N LYS A 98 -12.79 -7.84 -12.43
CA LYS A 98 -13.08 -7.02 -13.61
C LYS A 98 -14.55 -6.65 -13.73
N SER A 99 -15.47 -7.58 -13.48
CA SER A 99 -16.91 -7.31 -13.62
C SER A 99 -17.45 -6.29 -12.61
N LYS A 100 -16.67 -6.02 -11.55
CA LYS A 100 -16.98 -5.04 -10.51
C LYS A 100 -16.23 -3.71 -10.67
N ILE A 101 -15.34 -3.59 -11.66
CA ILE A 101 -14.64 -2.34 -11.98
C ILE A 101 -15.28 -1.73 -13.22
N SER A 102 -15.80 -0.52 -13.06
CA SER A 102 -16.34 0.32 -14.12
C SER A 102 -15.31 0.53 -15.23
N ASP A 103 -15.77 0.65 -16.48
CA ASP A 103 -14.86 0.74 -17.61
C ASP A 103 -13.97 1.98 -17.54
N ASP A 104 -14.48 3.13 -17.07
CA ASP A 104 -13.66 4.32 -16.92
C ASP A 104 -12.49 4.11 -15.94
N LEU A 105 -12.69 3.45 -14.80
CA LEU A 105 -11.56 3.11 -13.90
C LEU A 105 -10.71 1.97 -14.44
N PHE A 106 -11.29 1.00 -15.14
CA PHE A 106 -10.56 -0.15 -15.65
C PHE A 106 -9.53 0.23 -16.73
N TYR A 107 -9.89 1.19 -17.59
CA TYR A 107 -9.04 1.71 -18.66
C TYR A 107 -8.21 2.93 -18.23
N SER A 108 -8.52 3.57 -17.10
CA SER A 108 -7.72 4.69 -16.57
C SER A 108 -6.29 4.26 -16.31
N GLU A 109 -5.34 5.08 -16.76
CA GLU A 109 -3.93 4.91 -16.48
C GLU A 109 -3.56 5.74 -15.25
N PHE A 110 -2.87 5.14 -14.28
CA PHE A 110 -2.40 5.78 -13.07
C PHE A 110 -0.87 5.75 -12.99
N PRO A 111 -0.22 6.78 -12.45
CA PRO A 111 1.22 6.83 -12.36
C PRO A 111 1.76 5.82 -11.37
N LEU A 112 2.79 5.12 -11.83
CA LEU A 112 3.65 4.28 -11.03
C LEU A 112 4.70 5.11 -10.33
N VAL A 113 4.91 4.81 -9.05
CA VAL A 113 5.91 5.44 -8.20
C VAL A 113 6.53 4.38 -7.30
N TYR A 114 7.72 4.64 -6.76
CA TYR A 114 8.25 3.76 -5.73
C TYR A 114 7.42 3.89 -4.45
N GLN A 115 6.95 2.76 -3.97
CA GLN A 115 6.15 2.57 -2.76
C GLN A 115 6.98 1.78 -1.74
N HIS A 116 6.63 1.89 -0.47
CA HIS A 116 7.16 1.06 0.62
C HIS A 116 6.93 -0.42 0.34
N GLY A 117 5.77 -0.76 -0.23
CA GLY A 117 5.36 -2.11 -0.56
C GLY A 117 4.80 -2.86 0.64
N ASP A 118 5.33 -2.67 1.84
CA ASP A 118 4.85 -3.32 3.07
C ASP A 118 4.39 -2.32 4.15
N LEU A 119 3.68 -1.27 3.73
CA LEU A 119 3.28 -0.19 4.66
C LEU A 119 2.06 -0.60 5.51
N HIS A 120 2.28 -1.27 6.63
CA HIS A 120 1.24 -1.53 7.63
C HIS A 120 1.66 -1.01 9.01
N LEU A 121 0.74 -0.96 9.98
CA LEU A 121 0.97 -0.23 11.24
C LEU A 121 2.05 -0.88 12.13
N GLN A 122 2.42 -2.16 11.91
CA GLN A 122 3.57 -2.76 12.62
C GLN A 122 4.91 -2.21 12.10
N ASN A 123 4.95 -1.73 10.86
CA ASN A 123 6.11 -1.07 10.26
C ASN A 123 6.15 0.44 10.56
N ILE A 124 5.33 0.89 11.51
CA ILE A 124 5.29 2.26 11.99
C ILE A 124 5.65 2.31 13.47
N ILE A 125 6.70 3.06 13.80
CA ILE A 125 7.11 3.30 15.18
C ILE A 125 6.61 4.67 15.62
N LEU A 126 5.79 4.71 16.67
CA LEU A 126 5.50 5.94 17.39
C LEU A 126 6.55 6.16 18.48
N GLY A 127 7.52 7.03 18.23
CA GLY A 127 8.55 7.39 19.19
C GLY A 127 7.96 8.06 20.44
N LYS A 128 8.59 7.87 21.61
CA LYS A 128 8.20 8.56 22.86
C LYS A 128 8.30 10.09 22.75
N ASN A 129 9.10 10.59 21.82
CA ASN A 129 9.20 12.00 21.43
C ASN A 129 8.03 12.49 20.54
N GLY A 130 7.05 11.62 20.24
CA GLY A 130 5.90 11.92 19.39
C GLY A 130 6.19 11.87 17.88
N LYS A 131 7.43 11.57 17.46
CA LYS A 131 7.78 11.40 16.04
C LYS A 131 7.37 10.02 15.53
N ILE A 132 7.04 9.95 14.25
CA ILE A 132 6.64 8.73 13.57
C ILE A 132 7.78 8.27 12.67
N TYR A 133 8.21 7.02 12.81
CA TYR A 133 9.29 6.44 12.03
C TYR A 133 8.77 5.28 11.18
N TYR A 134 9.30 5.17 9.96
CA TYR A 134 8.96 4.14 8.99
C TYR A 134 10.12 3.13 8.94
N ILE A 135 9.81 1.85 9.11
CA ILE A 135 10.80 0.77 9.12
C ILE A 135 10.47 -0.29 8.07
N ASP A 136 11.40 -1.20 7.84
CA ASP A 136 11.23 -2.34 6.92
C ASP A 136 11.02 -1.99 5.44
N TRP A 137 11.92 -1.17 4.89
CA TRP A 137 11.95 -0.79 3.48
C TRP A 137 12.51 -1.87 2.53
N ASP A 138 12.54 -3.15 2.94
CA ASP A 138 13.11 -4.20 2.08
C ASP A 138 12.19 -4.57 0.90
N TYR A 139 10.88 -4.30 1.05
CA TYR A 139 9.82 -4.64 0.09
C TYR A 139 9.42 -3.50 -0.85
N VAL A 140 10.28 -2.49 -1.02
CA VAL A 140 10.02 -1.38 -1.95
C VAL A 140 9.64 -1.90 -3.33
N VAL A 141 8.52 -1.41 -3.85
CA VAL A 141 7.90 -1.82 -5.10
C VAL A 141 7.60 -0.60 -5.98
N TYR A 142 7.58 -0.78 -7.30
CA TYR A 142 7.15 0.26 -8.24
C TYR A 142 5.69 -0.04 -8.63
N ALA A 143 4.75 0.72 -8.08
CA ALA A 143 3.32 0.42 -8.12
C ALA A 143 2.48 1.71 -8.24
N ILE A 144 1.19 1.59 -8.51
CA ILE A 144 0.27 2.72 -8.60
C ILE A 144 0.35 3.55 -7.33
N PHE A 145 0.28 4.88 -7.45
CA PHE A 145 0.51 5.81 -6.34
C PHE A 145 -0.37 5.55 -5.10
N PHE A 146 -1.51 4.88 -5.20
CA PHE A 146 -2.36 4.58 -4.04
C PHE A 146 -2.17 3.17 -3.44
N TYR A 147 -1.24 2.37 -3.98
CA TYR A 147 -1.00 0.97 -3.57
C TYR A 147 -0.81 0.83 -2.06
N ASP A 148 0.16 1.54 -1.47
CA ASP A 148 0.50 1.38 -0.05
C ASP A 148 -0.65 1.70 0.90
N PHE A 149 -1.53 2.64 0.53
CA PHE A 149 -2.67 2.98 1.37
C PHE A 149 -3.71 1.86 1.44
N LEU A 150 -3.88 1.10 0.36
CA LEU A 150 -4.82 -0.02 0.32
C LEU A 150 -4.17 -1.30 0.83
N ASN A 151 -2.90 -1.52 0.47
CA ASN A 151 -2.09 -2.61 0.98
C ASN A 151 -1.99 -2.59 2.50
N GLY A 152 -1.69 -1.43 3.10
CA GLY A 152 -1.65 -1.31 4.56
C GLY A 152 -2.97 -1.62 5.25
N LYS A 153 -4.11 -1.27 4.63
CA LYS A 153 -5.43 -1.60 5.19
C LYS A 153 -5.71 -3.09 5.12
N GLN A 154 -5.39 -3.74 4.00
CA GLN A 154 -5.51 -5.19 3.89
C GLN A 154 -4.61 -5.90 4.90
N LEU A 155 -3.33 -5.53 4.98
CA LEU A 155 -2.39 -6.18 5.88
C LEU A 155 -2.81 -6.04 7.36
N GLU A 156 -3.39 -4.91 7.76
CA GLU A 156 -3.97 -4.80 9.11
C GLU A 156 -5.14 -5.77 9.33
N CYS A 157 -5.97 -6.03 8.30
CA CYS A 157 -7.01 -7.06 8.36
C CYS A 157 -6.36 -8.45 8.49
N ASP A 158 -5.38 -8.77 7.65
CA ASP A 158 -4.73 -10.08 7.60
C ASP A 158 -3.93 -10.42 8.87
N TYR A 159 -3.27 -9.44 9.50
CA TYR A 159 -2.41 -9.68 10.66
C TYR A 159 -3.12 -9.55 12.01
N THR A 160 -4.22 -8.81 12.08
CA THR A 160 -4.85 -8.46 13.37
C THR A 160 -6.35 -8.69 13.42
N ASP A 161 -6.96 -9.22 12.35
CA ASP A 161 -8.41 -9.34 12.18
C ASP A 161 -9.15 -8.00 12.39
N ASN A 162 -8.44 -6.87 12.22
CA ASN A 162 -8.96 -5.54 12.48
C ASN A 162 -9.34 -4.80 11.20
N PHE A 163 -10.63 -4.77 10.92
CA PHE A 163 -11.20 -4.14 9.73
C PHE A 163 -11.44 -2.63 9.89
N LYS A 164 -11.13 -2.01 11.05
CA LYS A 164 -11.46 -0.59 11.34
C LYS A 164 -10.93 0.35 10.25
N THR A 165 -9.68 0.17 9.82
CA THR A 165 -9.08 1.05 8.81
C THR A 165 -9.70 0.86 7.43
N LEU A 166 -10.08 -0.37 7.06
CA LEU A 166 -10.76 -0.65 5.80
C LEU A 166 -12.20 -0.11 5.81
N LYS A 167 -12.95 -0.33 6.91
CA LYS A 167 -14.30 0.23 7.08
C LYS A 167 -14.31 1.76 7.03
N ASN A 168 -13.39 2.41 7.74
CA ASN A 168 -13.24 3.86 7.70
C ASN A 168 -12.99 4.38 6.28
N TYR A 169 -12.21 3.65 5.47
CA TYR A 169 -12.02 3.99 4.06
C TYR A 169 -13.33 3.89 3.29
N LEU A 170 -14.06 2.77 3.38
CA LEU A 170 -15.31 2.57 2.65
C LEU A 170 -16.38 3.61 3.01
N GLN A 171 -16.43 4.01 4.28
CA GLN A 171 -17.32 5.05 4.83
C GLN A 171 -16.90 6.49 4.45
N GLY A 172 -15.76 6.66 3.77
CA GLY A 172 -15.29 7.96 3.30
C GLY A 172 -14.57 8.82 4.34
N LEU A 173 -14.22 8.26 5.51
CA LEU A 173 -13.47 9.00 6.54
C LEU A 173 -12.08 9.45 6.08
N TYR A 174 -11.56 8.84 5.01
CA TYR A 174 -10.27 9.23 4.40
C TYR A 174 -10.40 10.01 3.09
N ASP A 175 -11.60 10.34 2.62
CA ASP A 175 -11.81 10.96 1.31
C ASP A 175 -10.98 12.24 1.12
N SER A 176 -10.95 13.08 2.16
CA SER A 176 -10.18 14.33 2.10
C SER A 176 -8.68 14.11 1.87
N TYR A 177 -8.12 12.99 2.32
CA TYR A 177 -6.74 12.62 2.04
C TYR A 177 -6.56 12.11 0.61
N TYR A 178 -7.43 11.19 0.18
CA TYR A 178 -7.37 10.63 -1.18
C TYR A 178 -7.58 11.69 -2.25
N ILE A 179 -8.56 12.60 -2.08
CA ILE A 179 -8.79 13.74 -2.99
C ILE A 179 -7.51 14.57 -3.15
N LYS A 180 -6.85 14.92 -2.04
CA LYS A 180 -5.59 15.68 -2.09
C LYS A 180 -4.50 14.92 -2.83
N ILE A 181 -4.31 13.63 -2.55
CA ILE A 181 -3.29 12.81 -3.22
C ILE A 181 -3.58 12.64 -4.71
N PHE A 182 -4.80 12.28 -5.10
CA PHE A 182 -5.21 12.11 -6.50
C PHE A 182 -5.02 13.41 -7.29
N SER A 183 -5.40 14.55 -6.69
CA SER A 183 -5.23 15.88 -7.31
C SER A 183 -3.76 16.22 -7.58
N LEU A 184 -2.80 15.69 -6.79
CA LEU A 184 -1.38 15.89 -7.08
C LEU A 184 -1.00 15.32 -8.44
N PHE A 185 -1.64 14.25 -8.88
CA PHE A 185 -1.39 13.61 -10.17
C PHE A 185 -2.37 14.06 -11.26
N GLY A 186 -3.27 15.00 -10.98
CA GLY A 186 -4.27 15.50 -11.94
C GLY A 186 -5.51 14.62 -12.07
N TYR A 187 -5.78 13.76 -11.09
CA TYR A 187 -6.97 12.90 -11.06
C TYR A 187 -7.99 13.40 -10.05
N ASP A 188 -9.26 13.12 -10.34
CA ASP A 188 -10.36 13.25 -9.37
C ASP A 188 -10.57 11.91 -8.67
N PHE A 189 -10.46 11.89 -7.35
CA PHE A 189 -10.84 10.71 -6.56
C PHE A 189 -12.37 10.55 -6.58
N LYS A 190 -12.86 9.45 -7.15
CA LYS A 190 -14.30 9.15 -7.25
C LYS A 190 -14.77 8.48 -5.98
N THR A 191 -15.32 9.27 -5.05
CA THR A 191 -15.75 8.80 -3.72
C THR A 191 -16.85 7.74 -3.76
N ASP A 192 -17.66 7.72 -4.81
CA ASP A 192 -18.65 6.68 -5.07
C ASP A 192 -18.02 5.35 -5.53
N LYS A 193 -16.75 5.36 -5.94
CA LYS A 193 -16.02 4.19 -6.47
C LYS A 193 -14.91 3.68 -5.55
N ARG A 194 -14.96 3.98 -4.25
CA ARG A 194 -13.93 3.57 -3.25
C ARG A 194 -13.58 2.09 -3.34
N ILE A 195 -14.59 1.24 -3.46
CA ILE A 195 -14.38 -0.21 -3.52
C ILE A 195 -13.71 -0.66 -4.82
N GLU A 196 -13.94 0.04 -5.92
CA GLU A 196 -13.30 -0.28 -7.20
C GLU A 196 -11.79 -0.07 -7.13
N TYR A 197 -11.32 0.97 -6.41
CA TYR A 197 -9.88 1.14 -6.17
C TYR A 197 -9.27 -0.02 -5.37
N ILE A 198 -10.04 -0.66 -4.47
CA ILE A 198 -9.60 -1.89 -3.78
C ILE A 198 -9.47 -3.02 -4.79
N TYR A 199 -10.42 -3.20 -5.69
CA TYR A 199 -10.34 -4.23 -6.73
C TYR A 199 -9.14 -4.01 -7.66
N ILE A 200 -8.84 -2.76 -8.03
CA ILE A 200 -7.64 -2.40 -8.80
C ILE A 200 -6.38 -2.76 -8.01
N TYR A 201 -6.33 -2.43 -6.72
CA TYR A 201 -5.22 -2.81 -5.85
C TYR A 201 -5.04 -4.33 -5.77
N ILE A 202 -6.10 -5.12 -5.62
CA ILE A 202 -6.01 -6.59 -5.56
C ILE A 202 -5.40 -7.13 -6.86
N LEU A 203 -5.83 -6.63 -8.02
CA LEU A 203 -5.22 -7.02 -9.32
C LEU A 203 -3.73 -6.68 -9.36
N GLU A 204 -3.35 -5.48 -8.93
CA GLU A 204 -1.95 -5.06 -8.87
C GLU A 204 -1.13 -5.91 -7.89
N ASP A 205 -1.66 -6.21 -6.70
CA ASP A 205 -0.99 -7.00 -5.68
C ASP A 205 -0.72 -8.44 -6.13
N ILE A 206 -1.72 -9.09 -6.74
CA ILE A 206 -1.55 -10.44 -7.31
C ILE A 206 -0.44 -10.41 -8.36
N TYR A 207 -0.47 -9.44 -9.26
CA TYR A 207 0.53 -9.30 -10.32
C TYR A 207 1.95 -9.10 -9.76
N LEU A 208 2.11 -8.16 -8.83
CA LEU A 208 3.43 -7.77 -8.31
C LEU A 208 4.03 -8.83 -7.38
N ARG A 209 3.20 -9.48 -6.56
CA ARG A 209 3.71 -10.33 -5.47
C ARG A 209 3.60 -11.81 -5.74
N THR A 210 2.53 -12.28 -6.39
CA THR A 210 2.10 -13.68 -6.24
C THR A 210 1.95 -14.44 -7.55
N LEU A 211 1.99 -13.75 -8.69
CA LEU A 211 1.95 -14.37 -10.02
C LEU A 211 3.03 -15.46 -10.21
N HIS A 212 4.19 -15.29 -9.57
CA HIS A 212 5.32 -16.22 -9.64
C HIS A 212 5.34 -17.27 -8.53
N TRP A 213 4.36 -17.28 -7.62
CA TRP A 213 4.29 -18.25 -6.54
C TRP A 213 3.90 -19.64 -7.05
N VAL A 214 4.15 -20.65 -6.22
CA VAL A 214 3.66 -22.01 -6.46
C VAL A 214 2.14 -22.07 -6.30
N ASP A 215 1.49 -22.97 -7.05
CA ASP A 215 0.03 -23.11 -7.14
C ASP A 215 -0.68 -23.21 -5.79
N SER A 216 -0.11 -23.92 -4.82
CA SER A 216 -0.71 -24.05 -3.48
C SER A 216 -0.82 -22.69 -2.77
N SER A 217 0.21 -21.84 -2.91
CA SER A 217 0.21 -20.50 -2.32
C SER A 217 -0.74 -19.57 -3.06
N LYS A 218 -0.82 -19.68 -4.39
CA LYS A 218 -1.80 -18.95 -5.21
C LYS A 218 -3.24 -19.29 -4.81
N ARG A 219 -3.57 -20.58 -4.65
CA ARG A 219 -4.92 -21.02 -4.21
C ARG A 219 -5.28 -20.53 -2.82
N ASN A 220 -4.32 -20.49 -1.89
CA ASN A 220 -4.54 -19.92 -0.56
C ASN A 220 -4.82 -18.41 -0.63
N LEU A 221 -4.10 -17.69 -1.48
CA LEU A 221 -4.35 -16.26 -1.71
C LEU A 221 -5.72 -16.01 -2.34
N VAL A 222 -6.11 -16.80 -3.35
CA VAL A 222 -7.46 -16.71 -3.95
C VAL A 222 -8.53 -16.84 -2.89
N LYS A 223 -8.45 -17.84 -2.02
CA LYS A 223 -9.41 -18.02 -0.91
C LYS A 223 -9.45 -16.81 0.02
N LYS A 224 -8.29 -16.24 0.37
CA LYS A 224 -8.21 -15.03 1.20
C LYS A 224 -8.91 -13.85 0.53
N TYR A 225 -8.65 -13.62 -0.76
CA TYR A 225 -9.30 -12.55 -1.49
C TYR A 225 -10.80 -12.79 -1.66
N GLU A 226 -11.25 -14.02 -1.89
CA GLU A 226 -12.69 -14.32 -1.92
C GLU A 226 -13.37 -14.03 -0.58
N GLN A 227 -12.72 -14.38 0.54
CA GLN A 227 -13.22 -14.05 1.88
C GLN A 227 -13.28 -12.53 2.11
N LEU A 228 -12.22 -11.81 1.74
CA LEU A 228 -12.19 -10.35 1.82
C LEU A 228 -13.32 -9.73 0.98
N LEU A 229 -13.51 -10.18 -0.26
CA LEU A 229 -14.57 -9.70 -1.14
C LEU A 229 -15.96 -9.94 -0.54
N GLN A 230 -16.20 -11.11 0.04
CA GLN A 230 -17.46 -11.42 0.71
C GLN A 230 -17.72 -10.49 1.91
N GLN A 231 -16.69 -10.21 2.70
CA GLN A 231 -16.78 -9.28 3.83
C GLN A 231 -17.06 -7.85 3.36
N LEU A 232 -16.37 -7.40 2.32
CA LEU A 232 -16.60 -6.08 1.72
C LEU A 232 -18.03 -5.92 1.21
N GLU A 233 -18.62 -6.97 0.60
CA GLU A 233 -20.01 -6.98 0.15
C GLU A 233 -20.99 -6.92 1.33
N ASN A 234 -20.69 -7.59 2.44
CA ASN A 234 -21.54 -7.58 3.63
C ASN A 234 -21.53 -6.21 4.34
N GLU A 235 -20.45 -5.44 4.27
CA GLU A 235 -20.35 -4.10 4.88
C GLU A 235 -21.01 -3.00 4.03
N LEU A 236 -21.35 -3.29 2.77
CA LEU A 236 -22.01 -2.35 1.86
C LEU A 236 -23.53 -2.49 1.81
N ASN A 237 -24.08 -3.59 2.34
CA ASN A 237 -25.53 -3.86 2.44
C ASN A 237 -26.06 -3.49 3.83
#